data_AF-A0A699ZMP7-F1
#
_entry.id   AF-A0A699ZMP7-F1
#
_cell.length_a   1.000
_cell.length_b   1.000
_cell.length_c   1.000
_cell.angle_alpha   90.00
_cell.angle_beta   90.00
_cell.angle_gamma   90.00
#
_symmetry.space_group_name_H-M   'P 1'
#
loop_
_entity.id
_entity.type
_entity.pdbx_description
1 polymer ?
#
loop_
_entity_poly.entity_id
_entity_poly.type
_entity_poly.pdbx_seq_one_letter_code
_entity_poly.pdbx_strand_id
1 'polypeptide(L)'
;MSGVLAAVNRIRKIEECTSSKDDVPPVYLMDEISEMAKEGQDAAQSVAEHISRNLGNRSPVVKWKALKLVKHLCSKGCVQFQRSMQKHASSIRELVHYKGEPDPFRGDTLNQRVRDLAKETLDLLYNSQSVPTSAPALQ
;
A
#
# COMPACT_ATOMS: atom_id res chain seq x y z
N MET A 1 12.99 23.92 -7.82
CA MET A 1 13.13 23.65 -6.38
C MET A 1 11.88 23.06 -5.71
N SER A 2 10.69 23.09 -6.34
CA SER A 2 9.43 22.57 -5.75
C SER A 2 9.30 21.03 -5.72
N GLY A 3 9.81 20.31 -6.72
CA GLY A 3 9.59 18.86 -6.85
C GLY A 3 10.26 17.99 -5.78
N VAL A 4 11.43 18.40 -5.26
CA VAL A 4 12.16 17.65 -4.23
C VAL A 4 11.41 17.69 -2.89
N LEU A 5 10.85 18.85 -2.53
CA LEU A 5 10.09 19.00 -1.28
C LEU A 5 8.82 18.13 -1.29
N ALA A 6 8.12 18.06 -2.43
CA ALA A 6 6.97 17.18 -2.60
C ALA A 6 7.36 15.71 -2.45
N ALA A 7 8.48 15.28 -3.04
CA ALA A 7 9.00 13.92 -2.89
C ALA A 7 9.35 13.57 -1.44
N VAL A 8 10.06 14.45 -0.74
CA VAL A 8 10.39 14.26 0.69
C VAL A 8 9.14 14.15 1.55
N ASN A 9 8.14 14.99 1.30
CA ASN A 9 6.87 14.95 2.04
C ASN A 9 6.13 13.63 1.82
N ARG A 10 6.06 13.12 0.58
CA ARG A 10 5.47 11.80 0.28
C ARG A 10 6.15 10.70 1.07
N ILE A 11 7.48 10.68 1.06
CA ILE A 11 8.28 9.67 1.76
C ILE A 11 7.99 9.70 3.27
N ARG A 12 8.02 10.89 3.88
CA ARG A 12 7.74 11.06 5.30
C ARG A 12 6.37 10.51 5.70
N LYS A 13 5.33 10.79 4.89
CA LYS A 13 3.97 10.27 5.17
C LYS A 13 3.89 8.75 5.03
N ILE A 14 4.59 8.18 4.04
CA ILE A 14 4.68 6.71 3.91
C ILE A 14 5.35 6.11 5.14
N GLU A 15 6.48 6.66 5.59
CA GLU A 15 7.19 6.18 6.79
C GLU A 15 6.33 6.26 8.06
N GLU A 16 5.58 7.36 8.23
CA GLU A 16 4.64 7.52 9.33
C GLU A 16 3.52 6.46 9.26
N CYS A 17 2.93 6.27 8.06
CA CYS A 17 1.87 5.32 7.80
C CYS A 17 2.30 3.86 7.99
N THR A 18 3.57 3.54 7.73
CA THR A 18 4.14 2.19 7.83
C THR A 18 5.10 2.05 9.01
N SER A 19 4.96 2.85 10.06
CA SER A 19 5.78 2.75 11.26
C SER A 19 5.66 1.37 11.93
N SER A 20 6.70 0.93 12.63
CA SER A 20 6.76 -0.39 13.29
C SER A 20 5.87 -0.52 14.53
N LYS A 21 5.15 0.54 14.91
CA LYS A 21 4.17 0.51 16.01
C LYS A 21 3.02 -0.43 15.65
N ASP A 22 2.61 -1.27 16.58
CA ASP A 22 1.52 -2.24 16.40
C ASP A 22 0.15 -1.57 16.61
N ASP A 23 -0.13 -0.58 15.76
CA ASP A 23 -1.38 0.14 15.66
C ASP A 23 -1.91 0.11 14.21
N VAL A 24 -3.16 0.51 14.04
CA VAL A 24 -3.77 0.57 12.71
C VAL A 24 -3.29 1.84 12.00
N PRO A 25 -2.83 1.76 10.74
CA PRO A 25 -2.51 2.95 9.94
C PRO A 25 -3.70 3.92 9.91
N PRO A 26 -3.50 5.20 10.24
CA PRO A 26 -4.60 6.16 10.19
C PRO A 26 -5.11 6.35 8.77
N VAL A 27 -6.42 6.22 8.58
CA VAL A 27 -7.05 6.30 7.25
C VAL A 27 -6.81 7.66 6.59
N TYR A 28 -6.84 8.75 7.37
CA TYR A 28 -6.57 10.09 6.85
C TYR A 28 -5.19 10.18 6.18
N LEU A 29 -4.19 9.53 6.74
CA LEU A 29 -2.83 9.54 6.21
C LEU A 29 -2.73 8.72 4.92
N MET A 30 -3.46 7.60 4.86
CA MET A 30 -3.57 6.79 3.64
C MET A 30 -4.30 7.55 2.52
N ASP A 31 -5.32 8.33 2.86
CA ASP A 31 -6.02 9.21 1.92
C ASP A 31 -5.09 10.32 1.39
N GLU A 32 -4.31 10.97 2.25
CA GLU A 32 -3.33 11.97 1.81
C GLU A 32 -2.27 11.38 0.88
N ILE A 33 -1.75 10.18 1.19
CA ILE A 33 -0.81 9.48 0.31
C ILE A 33 -1.48 9.12 -1.03
N SER A 34 -2.76 8.73 -1.00
CA SER A 34 -3.53 8.46 -2.22
C SER A 34 -3.69 9.70 -3.08
N GLU A 35 -3.94 10.87 -2.51
CA GLU A 35 -4.02 12.13 -3.27
C GLU A 35 -2.66 12.50 -3.85
N MET A 36 -1.59 12.35 -3.08
CA MET A 36 -0.22 12.58 -3.58
C MET A 36 0.15 11.63 -4.73
N ALA A 37 -0.28 10.36 -4.68
CA ALA A 37 -0.03 9.40 -5.76
C ALA A 37 -0.77 9.75 -7.06
N LYS A 38 -1.88 10.51 -6.98
CA LYS A 38 -2.66 10.95 -8.14
C LYS A 38 -2.10 12.21 -8.81
N GLU A 39 -1.12 12.90 -8.20
CA GLU A 39 -0.50 14.12 -8.75
C GLU A 39 0.16 13.90 -10.12
N GLY A 40 0.59 12.67 -10.42
CA GLY A 40 1.19 12.32 -11.71
C GLY A 40 1.91 10.98 -11.71
N GLN A 41 2.43 10.59 -12.88
CA GLN A 41 3.13 9.32 -13.06
C GLN A 41 4.37 9.20 -12.18
N ASP A 42 5.19 10.25 -12.08
CA ASP A 42 6.41 10.25 -11.26
C ASP A 42 6.09 10.14 -9.77
N ALA A 43 5.02 10.79 -9.32
CA ALA A 43 4.55 10.70 -7.93
C ALA A 43 4.06 9.29 -7.62
N ALA A 44 3.23 8.71 -8.49
CA ALA A 44 2.77 7.33 -8.39
C ALA A 44 3.92 6.31 -8.36
N GLN A 45 4.92 6.48 -9.23
CA GLN A 45 6.11 5.62 -9.26
C GLN A 45 6.92 5.76 -7.96
N SER A 46 7.19 6.99 -7.53
CA SER A 46 7.92 7.28 -6.30
C SER A 46 7.26 6.65 -5.07
N VAL A 47 5.92 6.72 -4.98
CA VAL A 47 5.15 6.08 -3.90
C VAL A 47 5.24 4.55 -3.97
N ALA A 48 5.05 3.96 -5.15
CA ALA A 48 5.15 2.51 -5.34
C ALA A 48 6.54 1.95 -4.98
N GLU A 49 7.61 2.62 -5.40
CA GLU A 49 8.99 2.24 -5.08
C GLU A 49 9.26 2.30 -3.57
N HIS A 50 8.73 3.30 -2.87
CA HIS A 50 8.91 3.41 -1.43
C HIS A 50 8.14 2.33 -0.67
N ILE A 51 6.88 2.08 -1.06
CA ILE A 51 6.07 1.02 -0.45
C ILE A 51 6.70 -0.35 -0.72
N SER A 52 7.26 -0.59 -1.91
CA SER A 52 7.97 -1.84 -2.23
C SER A 52 9.13 -2.12 -1.28
N ARG A 53 9.86 -1.10 -0.84
CA ARG A 53 10.91 -1.26 0.19
C ARG A 53 10.34 -1.67 1.54
N ASN A 54 9.17 -1.13 1.91
CA ASN A 54 8.50 -1.49 3.16
C ASN A 54 7.97 -2.93 3.14
N LEU A 55 7.54 -3.45 1.98
CA LEU A 55 7.17 -4.86 1.83
C LEU A 55 8.36 -5.82 2.11
N GLY A 56 9.59 -5.37 1.85
CA GLY A 56 10.81 -6.11 2.17
C GLY A 56 11.37 -5.89 3.58
N ASN A 57 10.69 -5.10 4.44
CA ASN A 57 11.19 -4.78 5.78
C ASN A 57 11.19 -6.01 6.70
N ARG A 58 12.13 -6.12 7.65
CA ARG A 58 12.17 -7.23 8.62
C ARG A 58 10.92 -7.31 9.50
N SER A 59 10.36 -6.18 9.89
CA SER A 59 9.19 -6.12 10.78
C SER A 59 7.91 -6.60 10.07
N PRO A 60 7.21 -7.62 10.61
CA PRO A 60 5.92 -8.05 10.06
C PRO A 60 4.83 -6.95 10.14
N VAL A 61 4.92 -6.05 11.14
CA VAL A 61 4.01 -4.90 11.27
C VAL A 61 4.16 -3.97 10.07
N VAL A 62 5.40 -3.62 9.71
CA VAL A 62 5.70 -2.74 8.57
C VAL A 62 5.19 -3.36 7.27
N LYS A 63 5.44 -4.66 7.05
CA LYS A 63 4.92 -5.39 5.88
C LYS A 63 3.40 -5.35 5.80
N TRP A 64 2.71 -5.64 6.90
CA TRP A 64 1.25 -5.62 6.96
C TRP A 64 0.68 -4.21 6.67
N LYS A 65 1.26 -3.17 7.27
CA LYS A 65 0.85 -1.78 7.01
C LYS A 65 1.11 -1.36 5.57
N ALA A 66 2.24 -1.76 4.99
CA ALA A 66 2.54 -1.51 3.58
C ALA A 66 1.51 -2.18 2.65
N LEU A 67 1.16 -3.45 2.89
CA LEU A 67 0.09 -4.14 2.15
C LEU A 67 -1.25 -3.40 2.29
N LYS A 68 -1.60 -2.96 3.50
CA LYS A 68 -2.83 -2.20 3.75
C LYS A 68 -2.86 -0.89 2.96
N LEU A 69 -1.72 -0.21 2.86
CA LEU A 69 -1.57 1.00 2.06
C LEU A 69 -1.74 0.72 0.55
N VAL A 70 -1.10 -0.33 0.01
CA VAL A 70 -1.30 -0.73 -1.39
C VAL A 70 -2.79 -0.97 -1.67
N LYS A 71 -3.44 -1.78 -0.83
CA LYS A 71 -4.87 -2.09 -0.97
C LYS A 71 -5.72 -0.82 -1.00
N HIS A 72 -5.48 0.12 -0.09
CA HIS A 72 -6.22 1.39 -0.03
C HIS A 72 -6.05 2.22 -1.30
N LEU A 73 -4.82 2.40 -1.78
CA LEU A 73 -4.55 3.17 -2.98
C LEU A 73 -5.18 2.54 -4.23
N CYS A 74 -5.17 1.22 -4.34
CA CYS A 74 -5.88 0.50 -5.41
C CYS A 74 -7.39 0.69 -5.32
N SER A 75 -7.99 0.59 -4.13
CA SER A 75 -9.43 0.81 -3.92
C SER A 75 -9.88 2.25 -4.23
N LYS A 76 -8.99 3.24 -4.12
CA LYS A 76 -9.27 4.65 -4.47
C LYS A 76 -9.13 4.95 -5.96
N GLY A 77 -8.89 3.94 -6.80
CA GLY A 77 -8.82 4.08 -8.26
C GLY A 77 -7.58 4.81 -8.75
N CYS A 78 -6.46 4.76 -8.02
CA CYS A 78 -5.20 5.37 -8.47
C CYS A 78 -4.53 4.49 -9.55
N VAL A 79 -4.98 4.63 -10.81
CA VAL A 79 -4.55 3.77 -11.93
C VAL A 79 -3.05 3.87 -12.21
N GLN A 80 -2.47 5.08 -12.14
CA GLN A 80 -1.03 5.29 -12.34
C GLN A 80 -0.22 4.55 -11.27
N PHE A 81 -0.64 4.65 -9.99
CA PHE A 81 -0.02 3.91 -8.90
C PHE A 81 -0.16 2.41 -9.11
N GLN A 82 -1.35 1.93 -9.48
CA GLN A 82 -1.58 0.51 -9.71
C GLN A 82 -0.64 -0.07 -10.76
N ARG A 83 -0.48 0.61 -11.91
CA ARG A 83 0.48 0.20 -12.96
C ARG A 83 1.92 0.19 -12.45
N SER A 84 2.31 1.20 -11.68
CA SER A 84 3.64 1.24 -11.06
C SER A 84 3.84 0.09 -10.07
N MET A 85 2.82 -0.20 -9.25
CA MET A 85 2.87 -1.25 -8.24
C MET A 85 2.85 -2.66 -8.83
N GLN A 86 2.22 -2.86 -10.00
CA GLN A 86 2.30 -4.12 -10.75
C GLN A 86 3.73 -4.52 -11.11
N LYS A 87 4.64 -3.55 -11.32
CA LYS A 87 6.08 -3.81 -11.54
C LYS A 87 6.76 -4.40 -10.30
N HIS A 88 6.20 -4.18 -9.12
CA HIS A 88 6.66 -4.67 -7.82
C HIS A 88 5.81 -5.83 -7.27
N ALA A 89 4.95 -6.43 -8.11
CA ALA A 89 4.04 -7.47 -7.67
C ALA A 89 4.74 -8.75 -7.17
N SER A 90 5.99 -9.01 -7.58
CA SER A 90 6.81 -10.09 -7.03
C SER A 90 6.99 -9.97 -5.52
N SER A 91 7.27 -8.76 -5.02
CA SER A 91 7.40 -8.50 -3.58
C SER A 91 6.12 -8.79 -2.81
N ILE A 92 4.94 -8.58 -3.41
CA ILE A 92 3.65 -8.93 -2.79
C ILE A 92 3.42 -10.44 -2.84
N ARG A 93 3.75 -11.11 -3.96
CA ARG A 93 3.63 -12.57 -4.11
C ARG A 93 4.46 -13.34 -3.09
N GLU A 94 5.68 -12.89 -2.82
CA GLU A 94 6.53 -13.48 -1.79
C GLU A 94 5.85 -13.47 -0.40
N LEU A 95 5.06 -12.42 -0.11
CA LEU A 95 4.37 -12.28 1.17
C LEU A 95 3.18 -13.23 1.35
N VAL A 96 2.63 -13.81 0.28
CA VAL A 96 1.58 -14.83 0.36
C VAL A 96 2.04 -16.07 1.12
N HIS A 97 3.35 -16.36 1.06
CA HIS A 97 3.99 -17.48 1.77
C HIS A 97 4.86 -17.00 2.94
N TYR A 98 4.65 -15.77 3.42
CA TYR A 98 5.47 -15.17 4.47
C TYR A 98 5.51 -16.03 5.75
N LYS A 99 6.73 -16.30 6.23
CA LYS A 99 7.01 -16.97 7.50
C LYS A 99 7.99 -16.12 8.30
N GLY A 100 7.47 -15.37 9.28
CA GLY A 100 8.27 -14.62 10.24
C GLY A 100 8.40 -15.38 11.56
N GLU A 101 9.16 -14.82 12.50
CA GLU A 101 9.14 -15.31 13.88
C GLU A 101 7.74 -15.06 14.49
N PRO A 102 7.13 -16.06 15.13
CA PRO A 102 5.89 -15.87 15.88
C PRO A 102 6.10 -14.93 17.06
N ASP A 103 5.10 -14.10 17.36
CA ASP A 103 5.12 -13.26 18.55
C ASP A 103 4.99 -14.12 19.83
N PRO A 104 5.73 -13.83 20.92
CA PRO A 104 5.70 -14.65 22.15
C PRO A 104 4.32 -14.77 22.80
N PHE A 105 3.44 -13.77 22.62
CA PHE A 105 2.13 -13.72 23.27
C PHE A 105 0.98 -13.91 22.27
N ARG A 106 1.16 -13.50 21.02
CA ARG A 106 0.14 -13.51 19.96
C ARG A 106 0.35 -14.60 18.91
N GLY A 107 1.45 -15.35 19.01
CA GLY A 107 1.81 -16.41 18.08
C GLY A 107 1.95 -15.89 16.64
N ASP A 108 1.50 -16.69 15.67
CA ASP A 108 1.65 -16.40 14.25
C ASP A 108 0.58 -15.43 13.69
N THR A 109 -0.26 -14.85 14.55
CA THR A 109 -1.42 -14.02 14.15
C THR A 109 -1.03 -12.89 13.19
N LEU A 110 0.07 -12.19 13.45
CA LEU A 110 0.50 -11.07 12.61
C LEU A 110 1.06 -11.54 11.25
N ASN A 111 1.81 -12.64 11.24
CA ASN A 111 2.33 -13.22 10.00
C ASN A 111 1.19 -13.76 9.13
N GLN A 112 0.16 -14.36 9.76
CA GLN A 112 -1.07 -14.77 9.08
C GLN A 112 -1.78 -13.58 8.44
N ARG A 113 -1.92 -12.45 9.15
CA ARG A 113 -2.47 -11.21 8.58
C ARG A 113 -1.68 -10.70 7.38
N VAL A 114 -0.36 -10.82 7.38
CA VAL A 114 0.48 -10.47 6.21
C VAL A 114 0.12 -11.36 5.02
N ARG A 115 0.03 -12.69 5.22
CA ARG A 115 -0.30 -13.64 4.14
C ARG A 115 -1.69 -13.41 3.56
N ASP A 116 -2.69 -13.22 4.42
CA ASP A 116 -4.07 -13.02 3.98
C ASP A 116 -4.22 -11.70 3.22
N LEU A 117 -3.65 -10.63 3.75
CA LEU A 117 -3.72 -9.33 3.09
C LEU A 117 -2.91 -9.29 1.80
N ALA A 118 -1.82 -10.07 1.68
CA ALA A 118 -1.06 -10.18 0.44
C ALA A 118 -1.90 -10.81 -0.69
N LYS A 119 -2.69 -11.85 -0.38
CA LYS A 119 -3.62 -12.47 -1.34
C LYS A 119 -4.66 -11.46 -1.81
N GLU A 120 -5.36 -10.82 -0.86
CA GLU A 120 -6.37 -9.80 -1.18
C GLU A 120 -5.79 -8.63 -2.00
N THR A 121 -4.58 -8.21 -1.67
CA THR A 121 -3.90 -7.11 -2.38
C THR A 121 -3.55 -7.52 -3.81
N LEU A 122 -3.09 -8.74 -4.04
CA LEU A 122 -2.83 -9.23 -5.41
C LEU A 122 -4.10 -9.31 -6.23
N ASP A 123 -5.17 -9.85 -5.65
CA ASP A 123 -6.46 -9.94 -6.33
C ASP A 123 -6.93 -8.54 -6.73
N LEU A 124 -6.87 -7.56 -5.82
CA LEU A 124 -7.26 -6.19 -6.13
C LEU A 124 -6.34 -5.52 -7.17
N LEU A 125 -5.03 -5.74 -7.09
CA LEU A 125 -4.03 -5.17 -7.98
C LEU A 125 -4.21 -5.60 -9.45
N TYR A 126 -4.81 -6.78 -9.67
CA TYR A 126 -5.07 -7.34 -11.01
C TYR A 126 -6.54 -7.28 -11.42
N ASN A 127 -7.49 -7.21 -10.49
CA ASN A 127 -8.93 -7.22 -10.78
C ASN A 127 -9.62 -5.85 -10.75
N SER A 128 -8.92 -4.75 -10.48
CA SER A 128 -9.51 -3.41 -10.59
C SER A 128 -9.68 -2.99 -12.06
N GLN A 129 -10.67 -3.60 -12.71
CA GLN A 129 -11.34 -3.05 -13.89
C GLN A 129 -12.76 -2.63 -13.50
N SER A 130 -13.11 -1.39 -13.89
CA SER A 130 -14.40 -0.73 -13.76
C SER A 130 -14.86 -0.34 -12.35
N VAL A 131 -14.60 0.91 -11.96
CA VAL A 131 -15.66 1.66 -11.25
C VAL A 131 -16.66 2.04 -12.33
N PRO A 132 -17.89 1.53 -12.35
CA PRO A 132 -18.92 2.10 -13.20
C PRO A 132 -19.16 3.52 -12.67
N THR A 133 -18.83 4.53 -13.48
CA THR A 133 -19.30 5.90 -13.26
C THR A 133 -20.83 5.84 -13.25
N SER A 134 -21.43 5.81 -12.06
CA SER A 134 -22.87 6.05 -11.93
C SER A 134 -23.13 7.47 -12.41
N ALA A 135 -23.61 7.61 -13.64
CA ALA A 135 -24.13 8.85 -14.18
C ALA A 135 -25.25 9.37 -13.25
N PRO A 136 -25.40 10.69 -13.08
CA PRO A 136 -26.46 11.22 -12.23
C PRO A 136 -27.80 10.93 -12.90
N ALA A 137 -28.71 10.31 -12.15
CA ALA A 137 -30.10 10.18 -12.56
C ALA A 137 -30.70 11.59 -12.62
N LEU A 138 -31.03 12.05 -13.84
CA LEU A 138 -31.93 13.17 -14.04
C LEU A 138 -33.35 12.68 -13.71
N GLN A 139 -33.92 13.23 -12.64
CA GLN A 139 -35.36 13.40 -12.46
C GLN A 139 -35.63 14.85 -12.09
#